data_AF-A0A7S0CNB1-F1
#
_entry.id   AF-A0A7S0CNB1-F1
#
_cell.length_a   1.000
_cell.length_b   1.000
_cell.length_c   1.000
_cell.angle_alpha   90.00
_cell.angle_beta   90.00
_cell.angle_gamma   90.00
#
_symmetry.space_group_name_H-M   'P 1'
#
loop_
_entity.id
_entity.type
_entity.pdbx_description
1 polymer ?
#
loop_
_entity_poly.entity_id
_entity_poly.type
_entity_poly.pdbx_seq_one_letter_code
_entity_poly.pdbx_strand_id
1 'polypeptide(L)'
;LQPSATPIPRTLQMSFIGLRDISLLRTAPKGRQKVETKVGEISAGIIRNAIKNELRRKGQVLFVVPRKGNIDKVVNSLEKMVRGLRVTTAYGGQLDIDENMKRFAAGEFDVLVAT
;
A
#
# COMPACT_ATOMS: atom_id res chain seq x y z
N LEU A 1 -7.03 2.37 -25.97
CA LEU A 1 -6.22 3.17 -25.02
C LEU A 1 -5.71 2.22 -23.94
N GLN A 2 -4.40 1.96 -23.85
CA GLN A 2 -3.83 1.26 -22.70
C GLN A 2 -3.59 2.28 -21.58
N PRO A 3 -4.25 2.17 -20.42
CA PRO A 3 -4.01 3.09 -19.31
C PRO A 3 -2.66 2.79 -18.67
N SER A 4 -1.81 3.82 -18.52
CA SER A 4 -0.59 3.75 -17.70
C SER A 4 -0.69 4.80 -16.60
N ALA A 5 -0.59 4.36 -15.34
CA ALA A 5 -0.64 5.25 -14.18
C ALA A 5 0.71 5.94 -13.91
N THR A 6 1.81 5.33 -14.37
CA THR A 6 3.14 5.93 -14.36
C THR A 6 3.48 6.46 -15.75
N PRO A 7 3.98 7.71 -15.86
CA PRO A 7 4.55 8.15 -17.12
C PRO A 7 5.77 7.26 -17.43
N ILE A 8 5.76 6.66 -18.62
CA ILE A 8 6.83 5.81 -19.15
C ILE A 8 8.16 6.59 -19.11
N PRO A 9 9.31 5.94 -18.84
CA PRO A 9 10.63 6.59 -18.80
C PRO A 9 10.88 7.52 -20.00
N ARG A 10 11.47 8.69 -19.73
CA ARG A 10 11.62 9.82 -20.68
C ARG A 10 12.32 9.46 -21.99
N THR A 11 13.19 8.46 -21.99
CA THR A 11 13.89 7.93 -23.19
C THR A 11 12.94 7.18 -24.12
N LEU A 12 12.07 6.33 -23.58
CA LEU A 12 11.00 5.65 -24.34
C LEU A 12 9.93 6.63 -24.81
N GLN A 13 9.63 7.67 -24.02
CA GLN A 13 8.71 8.73 -24.42
C GLN A 13 9.19 9.42 -25.70
N MET A 14 10.50 9.69 -25.83
CA MET A 14 11.07 10.31 -27.04
C MET A 14 11.00 9.40 -28.27
N SER A 15 11.17 8.08 -28.11
CA SER A 15 11.02 7.11 -29.21
C SER A 15 9.57 6.93 -29.68
N PHE A 16 8.57 7.26 -28.85
CA PHE A 16 7.14 7.11 -29.15
C PHE A 16 6.43 8.39 -29.60
N ILE A 17 7.11 9.55 -29.57
CA ILE A 17 6.59 10.80 -30.13
C ILE A 17 6.51 10.61 -31.66
N GLY A 18 5.30 10.33 -32.14
CA GLY A 18 4.99 10.15 -33.57
C GLY A 18 4.13 8.92 -33.91
N LEU A 19 4.00 7.93 -33.02
CA LEU A 19 3.30 6.66 -33.34
C LEU A 19 2.02 6.39 -32.54
N ARG A 20 1.77 7.07 -31.42
CA ARG A 20 0.55 6.86 -30.60
C ARG A 20 0.05 8.15 -29.95
N ASP A 21 -1.27 8.36 -30.00
CA ASP A 21 -1.96 9.38 -29.21
C ASP A 21 -1.89 9.04 -27.72
N ILE A 22 -1.24 9.92 -26.96
CA ILE A 22 -1.13 9.82 -25.50
C ILE A 22 -2.05 10.88 -24.89
N SER A 23 -3.13 10.45 -24.25
CA SER A 23 -4.00 11.34 -23.47
C SER A 23 -3.56 11.32 -22.01
N LEU A 24 -3.07 12.46 -21.51
CA LEU A 24 -2.63 12.65 -20.13
C LEU A 24 -3.78 13.21 -19.28
N LEU A 25 -4.39 12.37 -18.44
CA LEU A 25 -5.39 12.80 -17.47
C LEU A 25 -4.69 13.37 -16.21
N ARG A 26 -4.65 14.70 -16.08
CA ARG A 26 -3.97 15.41 -14.97
C ARG A 26 -4.87 15.80 -13.81
N THR A 27 -6.19 15.87 -14.03
CA THR A 27 -7.13 16.38 -13.02
C THR A 27 -7.39 15.32 -11.96
N ALA A 28 -6.94 15.57 -10.73
CA ALA A 28 -7.27 14.71 -9.61
C ALA A 28 -8.79 14.77 -9.33
N PRO A 29 -9.43 13.64 -8.98
CA PRO A 29 -10.86 13.62 -8.68
C PRO A 29 -11.20 14.56 -7.52
N LYS A 30 -12.36 15.24 -7.63
CA LYS A 30 -12.87 16.13 -6.57
C LYS A 30 -13.06 15.35 -5.27
N GLY A 31 -12.58 15.90 -4.15
CA GLY A 31 -12.69 15.27 -2.81
C GLY A 31 -11.47 14.48 -2.33
N ARG A 32 -10.38 14.42 -3.12
CA ARG A 32 -9.12 13.79 -2.68
C ARG A 32 -8.47 14.61 -1.56
N GLN A 33 -8.45 14.07 -0.34
CA GLN A 33 -7.65 14.64 0.76
C GLN A 33 -6.16 14.45 0.46
N LYS A 34 -5.35 15.45 0.82
CA LYS A 34 -3.89 15.40 0.65
C LYS A 34 -3.33 14.28 1.55
N VAL A 35 -2.46 13.44 1.00
CA VAL A 35 -1.73 12.46 1.81
C VAL A 35 -0.71 13.22 2.65
N GLU A 36 -0.76 13.08 3.97
CA GLU A 36 0.28 13.59 4.86
C GLU A 36 1.47 12.63 4.86
N THR A 37 2.62 13.09 4.38
CA THR A 37 3.84 12.29 4.37
C THR A 37 4.73 12.70 5.53
N LYS A 38 5.16 11.73 6.34
CA LYS A 38 6.13 11.91 7.42
C LYS A 38 7.35 11.04 7.15
N VAL A 39 8.53 11.65 7.22
CA VAL A 39 9.83 10.96 7.08
C VAL A 39 10.55 11.10 8.42
N GLY A 40 11.10 9.99 8.91
CA GLY A 40 11.79 9.96 10.19
C GLY A 40 12.26 8.55 10.52
N GLU A 41 12.83 8.40 11.71
CA GLU A 41 13.29 7.11 12.20
C GLU A 41 12.12 6.17 12.50
N ILE A 42 12.38 4.87 12.33
CA ILE A 42 11.43 3.83 12.68
C ILE A 42 11.33 3.76 14.20
N SER A 43 10.16 4.11 14.73
CA SER A 43 9.81 3.96 16.14
C SER A 43 8.52 3.17 16.29
N ALA A 44 8.54 2.14 17.14
CA ALA A 44 7.36 1.34 17.47
C ALA A 44 6.19 2.21 17.98
N GLY A 45 6.49 3.29 18.72
CA GLY A 45 5.48 4.23 19.21
C GLY A 45 4.80 4.99 18.07
N ILE A 46 5.57 5.42 17.06
CA ILE A 46 5.04 6.12 15.88
C ILE A 46 4.15 5.18 15.07
N ILE A 47 4.62 3.97 14.78
CA ILE A 47 3.87 2.96 14.02
C ILE A 47 2.56 2.63 14.73
N ARG A 48 2.62 2.36 16.04
CA ARG A 48 1.44 2.05 16.86
C ARG A 48 0.40 3.18 16.82
N ASN A 49 0.84 4.43 16.97
CA ASN A 49 -0.05 5.59 16.93
C ASN A 49 -0.65 5.81 15.54
N ALA A 50 0.14 5.61 14.49
CA ALA A 50 -0.33 5.68 13.11
C ALA A 50 -1.44 4.65 12.84
N ILE A 51 -1.20 3.39 13.22
CA ILE A 51 -2.19 2.31 13.08
C ILE A 51 -3.45 2.65 13.86
N LYS A 52 -3.34 3.00 15.16
CA LYS A 52 -4.50 3.33 15.99
C LYS A 52 -5.32 4.50 15.44
N ASN A 53 -4.65 5.53 14.92
CA ASN A 53 -5.33 6.67 14.32
C ASN A 53 -6.13 6.27 13.09
N GLU A 54 -5.59 5.41 12.24
CA GLU A 54 -6.27 4.95 11.04
C GLU A 54 -7.45 4.03 11.38
N LEU A 55 -7.28 3.13 12.35
CA LEU A 55 -8.38 2.28 12.83
C LEU A 55 -9.51 3.09 13.47
N ARG A 56 -9.20 4.18 14.18
CA ARG A 56 -10.24 5.10 14.71
C ARG A 56 -11.06 5.76 13.60
N ARG A 57 -10.47 5.93 12.41
CA ARG A 57 -11.17 6.43 11.21
C ARG A 57 -11.90 5.32 10.45
N LYS A 58 -11.91 4.08 10.97
CA LYS A 58 -12.39 2.87 10.30
C LYS A 58 -11.66 2.62 8.95
N GLY A 59 -10.42 3.08 8.85
CA GLY A 59 -9.55 2.83 7.71
C GLY A 59 -8.75 1.55 7.87
N GLN A 60 -7.98 1.22 6.85
CA GLN A 60 -7.10 0.06 6.81
C GLN A 60 -5.66 0.49 6.51
N VAL A 61 -4.69 -0.27 7.00
CA VAL A 61 -3.27 0.08 6.90
C VAL A 61 -2.53 -0.84 5.93
N LEU A 62 -1.79 -0.25 4.99
CA LEU A 62 -0.82 -0.97 4.18
C LEU A 62 0.58 -0.81 4.79
N PHE A 63 1.22 -1.92 5.14
CA PHE A 63 2.56 -1.94 5.71
C PHE A 63 3.53 -2.65 4.74
N VAL A 64 4.39 -1.88 4.07
CA VAL A 64 5.31 -2.44 3.07
C VAL A 64 6.64 -2.82 3.72
N VAL A 65 7.09 -4.05 3.47
CA VAL A 65 8.41 -4.53 3.87
C VAL A 65 9.24 -4.86 2.63
N PRO A 66 10.56 -4.60 2.64
CA PRO A 66 11.39 -4.76 1.45
C PRO A 66 11.76 -6.22 1.14
N ARG A 67 11.56 -7.14 2.09
CA ARG A 67 11.95 -8.54 1.95
C ARG A 67 10.90 -9.45 2.57
N LYS A 68 10.47 -10.46 1.82
CA LYS A 68 9.55 -11.52 2.27
C LYS A 68 9.96 -12.17 3.60
N GLY A 69 11.25 -12.44 3.80
CA GLY A 69 11.76 -13.06 5.04
C GLY A 69 11.57 -12.25 6.33
N ASN A 70 11.15 -10.98 6.22
CA ASN A 70 10.86 -10.12 7.37
C ASN A 70 9.38 -10.10 7.73
N ILE A 71 8.49 -10.64 6.89
CA ILE A 71 7.03 -10.53 7.05
C ILE A 71 6.59 -11.12 8.37
N ASP A 72 6.95 -12.36 8.69
CA ASP A 72 6.52 -13.02 9.93
C ASP A 72 6.98 -12.26 11.18
N LYS A 73 8.19 -11.71 11.16
CA LYS A 73 8.73 -10.90 12.26
C LYS A 73 7.94 -9.61 12.44
N VAL A 74 7.59 -8.95 11.33
CA VAL A 74 6.80 -7.71 11.35
C VAL A 74 5.37 -7.98 11.81
N VAL A 75 4.71 -9.03 11.28
CA VAL A 75 3.36 -9.44 11.71
C VAL A 75 3.33 -9.67 13.22
N ASN A 76 4.24 -10.51 13.74
CA ASN A 76 4.35 -10.78 15.18
C ASN A 76 4.59 -9.50 16.00
N SER A 77 5.38 -8.56 15.47
CA SER A 77 5.65 -7.29 16.14
C SER A 77 4.38 -6.42 16.19
N LEU A 78 3.64 -6.33 15.08
CA LEU A 78 2.41 -5.55 14.98
C LEU A 78 1.31 -6.08 15.90
N GLU A 79 1.09 -7.40 15.94
CA GLU A 79 0.10 -8.04 16.82
C GLU A 79 0.44 -7.84 18.30
N LYS A 80 1.73 -7.82 18.65
CA LYS A 80 2.19 -7.50 20.02
C LYS A 80 2.01 -6.01 20.36
N MET A 81 2.19 -5.11 19.39
CA MET A 81 2.04 -3.66 19.61
C MET A 81 0.58 -3.24 19.79
N VAL A 82 -0.36 -3.91 19.11
CA VAL A 82 -1.79 -3.61 19.13
C VAL A 82 -2.58 -4.90 19.33
N ARG A 83 -3.11 -5.08 20.53
CA ARG A 83 -3.93 -6.24 20.88
C ARG A 83 -5.21 -6.28 20.03
N GLY A 84 -5.49 -7.44 19.43
CA GLY A 84 -6.70 -7.65 18.61
C GLY A 84 -6.59 -7.13 17.17
N LEU A 85 -5.40 -6.74 16.73
CA LEU A 85 -5.14 -6.30 15.35
C LEU A 85 -5.29 -7.48 14.39
N ARG A 86 -6.17 -7.37 13.40
CA ARG A 86 -6.34 -8.41 12.37
C ARG A 86 -5.37 -8.15 11.23
N VAL A 87 -4.32 -8.96 11.13
CA VAL A 87 -3.25 -8.77 10.13
C VAL A 87 -3.35 -9.86 9.06
N THR A 88 -3.18 -9.46 7.80
CA THR A 88 -2.99 -10.40 6.69
C THR A 88 -1.73 -10.04 5.89
N THR A 89 -1.29 -10.94 5.03
CA THR A 89 -0.04 -10.82 4.26
C THR A 89 -0.29 -10.99 2.77
N ALA A 90 0.46 -10.27 1.96
CA ALA A 90 0.48 -10.43 0.51
C ALA A 90 1.91 -10.30 -0.02
N TYR A 91 2.44 -11.38 -0.58
CA TYR A 91 3.79 -11.39 -1.16
C TYR A 91 3.90 -12.34 -2.35
N GLY A 92 4.86 -12.06 -3.24
CA GLY A 92 5.11 -12.89 -4.42
C GLY A 92 5.28 -14.38 -4.08
N GLY A 93 4.57 -15.25 -4.81
CA GLY A 93 4.59 -16.69 -4.63
C GLY A 93 3.77 -17.21 -3.45
N GLN A 94 2.91 -16.38 -2.84
CA GLN A 94 1.91 -16.82 -1.87
C GLN A 94 0.69 -17.39 -2.60
N LEU A 95 0.32 -18.63 -2.27
CA LEU A 95 -0.80 -19.33 -2.92
C LEU A 95 -2.12 -18.59 -2.73
N ASP A 96 -2.39 -18.09 -1.53
CA ASP A 96 -3.67 -17.50 -1.15
C ASP A 96 -3.70 -15.96 -1.29
N ILE A 97 -2.80 -15.37 -2.09
CA ILE A 97 -2.65 -13.92 -2.20
C ILE A 97 -3.93 -13.22 -2.67
N ASP A 98 -4.60 -13.76 -3.70
CA ASP A 98 -5.84 -13.20 -4.25
C ASP A 98 -6.97 -13.21 -3.23
N GLU A 99 -7.08 -14.29 -2.44
CA GLU A 99 -8.09 -14.40 -1.40
C GLU A 99 -7.81 -13.42 -0.26
N ASN A 100 -6.56 -13.34 0.21
CA ASN A 100 -6.16 -12.39 1.24
C ASN A 100 -6.41 -10.94 0.82
N MET A 101 -6.14 -10.60 -0.44
CA MET A 101 -6.41 -9.28 -1.01
C MET A 101 -7.91 -8.98 -1.05
N LYS A 102 -8.76 -9.94 -1.42
CA LYS A 102 -10.22 -9.78 -1.42
C LYS A 102 -10.77 -9.56 -0.01
N ARG A 103 -10.33 -10.37 0.95
CA ARG A 103 -10.74 -10.27 2.36
C ARG A 103 -10.27 -8.96 2.99
N PHE A 104 -9.06 -8.53 2.64
CA PHE A 104 -8.59 -7.19 3.01
C PHE A 104 -9.49 -6.12 2.40
N ALA A 105 -9.78 -6.15 1.09
CA ALA A 105 -10.68 -5.18 0.47
C ALA A 105 -12.11 -5.18 1.06
N ALA A 106 -12.57 -6.32 1.60
CA ALA A 106 -13.85 -6.45 2.30
C ALA A 106 -13.85 -5.92 3.75
N GLY A 107 -12.70 -5.49 4.29
CA GLY A 107 -12.59 -4.97 5.66
C GLY A 107 -12.46 -6.05 6.74
N GLU A 108 -12.20 -7.31 6.35
CA GLU A 108 -11.99 -8.40 7.32
C GLU A 108 -10.68 -8.28 8.08
N PHE A 109 -9.71 -7.54 7.52
CA PHE A 109 -8.40 -7.29 8.10
C PHE A 109 -8.15 -5.80 8.25
N ASP A 110 -7.41 -5.45 9.30
CA ASP A 110 -7.06 -4.08 9.67
C ASP A 110 -5.76 -3.64 9.00
N VAL A 111 -4.82 -4.57 8.85
CA VAL A 111 -3.49 -4.32 8.28
C VAL A 111 -3.13 -5.37 7.24
N LEU A 112 -2.62 -4.92 6.09
CA LEU A 112 -2.01 -5.74 5.07
C LEU A 112 -0.49 -5.53 5.08
N VAL A 113 0.29 -6.57 5.39
CA VAL A 113 1.74 -6.55 5.28
C VAL A 113 2.15 -7.06 3.90
N ALA A 114 2.78 -6.22 3.09
CA ALA A 114 3.07 -6.53 1.69
C ALA A 114 4.55 -6.36 1.30
N THR A 115 4.99 -7.09 0.28
CA THR A 115 6.32 -6.94 -0.36
C THR A 115 6.22 -7.05 -1.87
#